data_AF-A0A3B8MNI5-F1
#
_entry.id   AF-A0A3B8MNI5-F1
#
_cell.length_a   1.000
_cell.length_b   1.000
_cell.length_c   1.000
_cell.angle_alpha   90.00
_cell.angle_beta   90.00
_cell.angle_gamma   90.00
#
_symmetry.space_group_name_H-M   'P 1'
#
loop_
_entity.id
_entity.type
_entity.pdbx_description
1 polymer ?
#
loop_
_entity_poly.entity_id
_entity_poly.type
_entity_poly.pdbx_seq_one_letter_code
_entity_poly.pdbx_strand_id
1 'polypeptide(L)'
;MYPDKEAGLLKSFSPTEPIFAVDSDYMSRARSSCATEGTPCYLALKALIKEADAALEQEPLTIVNKPILPSSGDKHDYMSVGPYWWPDPDKADGLPYIRKDGERNPEVQKTDRPLLATMISSVRALGFGFGFTQREDYASHAALLLRTWFLDHKTRMNPNLLFGQAIPGICEGRGIGLIETAALARDVLPAVRFLTDSDSWTAEDVAG
;
A
#
# COMPACT_ATOMS: atom_id res chain seq x y z
N MET A 1 10.76 31.88 19.84
CA MET A 1 12.09 31.79 19.22
C MET A 1 12.73 30.54 19.80
N TYR A 2 12.87 29.48 18.99
CA TYR A 2 13.50 28.24 19.45
C TYR A 2 14.97 28.52 19.82
N PRO A 3 15.53 27.90 20.89
CA PRO A 3 16.92 28.14 21.28
C PRO A 3 17.88 27.74 20.17
N ASP A 4 18.91 28.56 19.89
CA ASP A 4 19.93 28.31 18.85
C ASP A 4 20.63 26.94 18.98
N LYS A 5 20.59 26.32 20.16
CA LYS A 5 21.13 24.98 20.42
C LYS A 5 20.34 23.84 19.75
N GLU A 6 19.10 24.09 19.32
CA GLU A 6 18.25 23.11 18.63
C GLU A 6 18.23 23.28 17.11
N ALA A 7 18.83 24.36 16.56
CA ALA A 7 18.91 24.58 15.11
C ALA A 7 19.66 23.45 14.37
N GLY A 8 20.54 22.72 15.07
CA GLY A 8 21.21 21.53 14.54
C GLY A 8 20.31 20.29 14.42
N LEU A 9 19.19 20.22 15.14
CA LEU A 9 18.20 19.14 15.06
C LEU A 9 17.27 19.29 13.84
N LEU A 10 17.26 20.47 13.22
CA LEU A 10 16.50 20.77 11.99
C LEU A 10 17.33 20.59 10.72
N LYS A 11 18.56 20.07 10.81
CA LYS A 11 19.27 19.62 9.61
C LYS A 11 18.43 18.51 8.99
N SER A 12 18.05 18.70 7.73
CA SER A 12 17.40 17.65 6.95
C SER A 12 18.27 16.42 7.02
N PHE A 13 17.75 15.37 7.65
CA PHE A 13 18.39 14.06 7.57
C PHE A 13 18.24 13.60 6.12
N SER A 14 19.33 13.71 5.37
CA SER A 14 19.44 13.21 4.00
C SER A 14 20.28 11.94 4.07
N PRO A 15 19.66 10.77 4.25
CA PRO A 15 20.42 9.54 4.28
C PRO A 15 21.08 9.32 2.91
N THR A 16 22.33 8.85 2.93
CA THR A 16 23.10 8.56 1.71
C THR A 16 22.60 7.31 0.99
N GLU A 17 21.87 6.45 1.70
CA GLU A 17 21.14 5.31 1.15
C GLU A 17 19.66 5.45 1.56
N PRO A 18 18.69 5.00 0.75
CA PRO A 18 17.30 5.12 1.15
C PRO A 18 17.09 4.35 2.47
N ILE A 19 16.48 4.99 3.47
CA ILE A 19 16.11 4.27 4.69
C ILE A 19 14.97 3.33 4.31
N PHE A 20 15.32 2.08 4.07
CA PHE A 20 14.34 1.01 4.05
C PHE A 20 14.17 0.50 5.47
N ALA A 21 12.97 0.07 5.83
CA ALA A 21 12.69 -0.51 7.16
C ALA A 21 13.36 -1.89 7.38
N VAL A 22 14.25 -2.31 6.47
CA VAL A 22 14.84 -3.63 6.41
C VAL A 22 16.37 -3.53 6.47
N ASP A 23 16.94 -4.01 7.56
CA ASP A 23 18.38 -4.16 7.77
C ASP A 23 18.92 -5.33 6.91
N SER A 24 19.92 -5.06 6.06
CA SER A 24 20.50 -6.05 5.14
C SER A 24 21.19 -7.21 5.85
N ASP A 25 21.85 -6.95 6.98
CA ASP A 25 22.51 -7.98 7.77
C ASP A 25 21.48 -8.86 8.47
N TYR A 26 20.39 -8.26 8.96
CA TYR A 26 19.25 -9.00 9.48
C TYR A 26 18.67 -9.94 8.41
N MET A 27 18.53 -9.48 7.17
CA MET A 27 17.99 -10.28 6.08
C MET A 27 18.87 -11.46 5.69
N SER A 28 20.18 -11.25 5.58
CA SER A 28 21.13 -12.34 5.31
C SER A 28 21.02 -13.43 6.39
N ARG A 29 21.00 -13.03 7.67
CA ARG A 29 20.80 -13.96 8.79
C ARG A 29 19.43 -14.64 8.74
N ALA A 30 18.36 -13.91 8.43
CA ALA A 30 17.01 -14.45 8.34
C ALA A 30 16.92 -15.54 7.26
N ARG A 31 17.45 -15.28 6.06
CA ARG A 31 17.53 -16.27 4.97
C ARG A 31 18.24 -17.55 5.41
N SER A 32 19.43 -17.42 6.02
CA SER A 32 20.17 -18.59 6.53
C SER A 32 19.40 -19.36 7.60
N SER A 33 18.73 -18.66 8.52
CA SER A 33 17.98 -19.29 9.61
C SER A 33 16.73 -20.04 9.13
N CYS A 34 16.14 -19.59 8.02
CA CYS A 34 14.99 -20.22 7.39
C CYS A 34 15.35 -21.48 6.59
N ALA A 35 16.63 -21.78 6.36
CA ALA A 35 17.07 -22.98 5.64
C ALA A 35 16.91 -24.27 6.48
N THR A 36 16.87 -24.15 7.81
CA THR A 36 16.74 -25.30 8.71
C THR A 36 15.28 -25.71 8.83
N GLU A 37 14.94 -26.88 8.28
CA GLU A 37 13.58 -27.43 8.33
C GLU A 37 13.05 -27.56 9.77
N GLY A 38 11.74 -27.37 9.93
CA GLY A 38 11.05 -27.49 11.22
C GLY A 38 11.23 -26.30 12.18
N THR A 39 12.07 -25.32 11.85
CA THR A 39 12.18 -24.08 12.64
C THR A 39 10.98 -23.15 12.41
N PRO A 40 10.68 -22.24 13.36
CA PRO A 40 9.65 -21.21 13.13
C PRO A 40 9.91 -20.35 11.89
N CYS A 41 11.17 -20.03 11.58
CA CYS A 41 11.54 -19.28 10.37
C CYS A 41 11.17 -20.08 9.11
N TYR A 42 11.56 -21.36 9.05
CA TYR A 42 11.22 -22.23 7.92
C TYR A 42 9.70 -22.32 7.67
N LEU A 43 8.91 -22.47 8.74
CA LEU A 43 7.44 -22.49 8.62
C LEU A 43 6.88 -21.15 8.12
N ALA A 44 7.41 -20.02 8.62
CA ALA A 44 7.04 -18.69 8.14
C ALA A 44 7.42 -18.49 6.66
N LEU A 45 8.59 -18.96 6.24
CA LEU A 45 9.01 -18.92 4.84
C LEU A 45 8.08 -19.77 3.95
N LYS A 46 7.68 -20.97 4.38
CA LYS A 46 6.70 -21.77 3.62
C LYS A 46 5.34 -21.08 3.50
N ALA A 47 4.88 -20.40 4.56
CA ALA A 47 3.66 -19.62 4.51
C ALA A 47 3.77 -18.44 3.54
N LEU A 48 4.89 -17.70 3.59
CA LEU A 48 5.19 -16.61 2.67
C LEU A 48 5.23 -17.09 1.21
N ILE A 49 5.88 -18.22 0.93
CA ILE A 49 5.93 -18.81 -0.42
C ILE A 49 4.52 -19.11 -0.91
N LYS A 50 3.66 -19.70 -0.07
CA LYS A 50 2.27 -19.96 -0.44
C LYS A 50 1.49 -18.67 -0.73
N GLU A 51 1.70 -17.62 0.04
CA GLU A 51 1.09 -16.30 -0.21
C GLU A 51 1.60 -15.69 -1.52
N ALA A 52 2.90 -15.80 -1.80
CA ALA A 52 3.51 -15.28 -3.02
C ALA A 52 3.04 -16.04 -4.27
N ASP A 53 2.99 -17.37 -4.20
CA ASP A 53 2.46 -18.21 -5.28
C ASP A 53 0.98 -17.86 -5.59
N ALA A 54 0.16 -17.62 -4.56
CA ALA A 54 -1.22 -17.16 -4.77
C ALA A 54 -1.28 -15.74 -5.35
N ALA A 55 -0.36 -14.85 -4.96
CA ALA A 55 -0.30 -13.49 -5.47
C ALA A 55 0.15 -13.40 -6.95
N LEU A 56 0.78 -14.45 -7.50
CA LEU A 56 1.08 -14.54 -8.94
C LEU A 56 -0.18 -14.60 -9.81
N GLU A 57 -1.30 -15.07 -9.26
CA GLU A 57 -2.59 -15.12 -9.97
C GLU A 57 -3.32 -13.77 -9.95
N GLN A 58 -2.80 -12.77 -9.23
CA GLN A 58 -3.43 -11.46 -9.13
C GLN A 58 -3.23 -10.68 -10.43
N GLU A 59 -4.33 -10.45 -11.15
CA GLU A 59 -4.36 -9.56 -12.31
C GLU A 59 -3.95 -8.12 -11.94
N PRO A 60 -3.36 -7.35 -12.87
CA PRO A 60 -3.02 -5.95 -12.66
C PRO A 60 -4.18 -5.11 -12.13
N LEU A 61 -3.95 -4.47 -10.99
CA LEU A 61 -4.94 -3.66 -10.29
C LEU A 61 -4.78 -2.20 -10.69
N THR A 62 -5.86 -1.57 -11.15
CA THR A 62 -5.85 -0.14 -11.50
C THR A 62 -7.06 0.57 -10.91
N ILE A 63 -6.79 1.76 -10.40
CA ILE A 63 -7.81 2.60 -9.79
C ILE A 63 -8.81 3.13 -10.83
N VAL A 64 -8.43 3.23 -12.12
CA VAL A 64 -9.25 3.90 -13.13
C VAL A 64 -10.51 3.12 -13.54
N ASN A 65 -10.60 1.84 -13.15
CA ASN A 65 -11.74 0.95 -13.43
C ASN A 65 -12.81 0.98 -12.33
N LYS A 66 -12.75 1.95 -11.41
CA LYS A 66 -13.69 2.07 -10.30
C LYS A 66 -15.12 2.39 -10.77
N PRO A 67 -16.14 1.90 -10.04
CA PRO A 67 -17.54 2.16 -10.36
C PRO A 67 -18.04 3.53 -9.92
N ILE A 68 -17.38 4.16 -8.93
CA ILE A 68 -17.79 5.42 -8.32
C ILE A 68 -16.65 6.43 -8.48
N LEU A 69 -16.95 7.58 -9.08
CA LEU A 69 -16.00 8.66 -9.24
C LEU A 69 -16.07 9.63 -8.04
N PRO A 70 -14.94 10.20 -7.63
CA PRO A 70 -14.93 11.38 -6.76
C PRO A 70 -15.54 12.59 -7.49
N SER A 71 -15.82 13.66 -6.75
CA SER A 71 -16.39 14.91 -7.29
C SER A 71 -15.48 15.61 -8.31
N SER A 72 -14.18 15.33 -8.33
CA SER A 72 -13.27 15.82 -9.38
C SER A 72 -13.62 15.27 -10.77
N GLY A 73 -14.34 14.15 -10.85
CA GLY A 73 -14.59 13.43 -12.09
C GLY A 73 -13.36 12.70 -12.66
N ASP A 74 -12.20 12.79 -12.01
CA ASP A 74 -10.99 12.10 -12.42
C ASP A 74 -10.97 10.67 -11.86
N LYS A 75 -10.80 9.70 -12.76
CA LYS A 75 -10.67 8.27 -12.44
C LYS A 75 -9.39 7.93 -11.69
N HIS A 76 -8.34 8.74 -11.84
CA HIS A 76 -7.04 8.53 -11.20
C HIS A 76 -7.03 8.95 -9.72
N ASP A 77 -8.02 9.73 -9.27
CA ASP A 77 -8.10 10.20 -7.88
C ASP A 77 -8.65 9.13 -6.95
N TYR A 78 -7.92 8.81 -5.89
CA TYR A 78 -8.35 7.82 -4.89
C TYR A 78 -9.55 8.29 -4.07
N MET A 79 -10.58 7.45 -4.02
CA MET A 79 -11.83 7.70 -3.32
C MET A 79 -12.15 6.58 -2.34
N SER A 80 -12.43 6.95 -1.10
CA SER A 80 -12.97 6.04 -0.09
C SER A 80 -13.96 6.73 0.82
N VAL A 81 -14.73 5.97 1.58
CA VAL A 81 -15.68 6.50 2.58
C VAL A 81 -15.25 6.10 3.98
N GLY A 82 -15.48 6.97 4.95
CA GLY A 82 -15.13 6.69 6.35
C GLY A 82 -15.83 5.41 6.84
N PRO A 83 -15.10 4.43 7.42
CA PRO A 83 -15.64 3.09 7.64
C PRO A 83 -16.78 3.01 8.65
N TYR A 84 -16.92 4.00 9.52
CA TYR A 84 -17.92 4.03 10.60
C TYR A 84 -19.07 5.00 10.31
N TRP A 85 -19.21 5.45 9.06
CA TRP A 85 -20.28 6.37 8.66
C TRP A 85 -21.37 5.60 7.90
N TRP A 86 -22.61 5.77 8.34
CA TRP A 86 -23.78 5.05 7.86
C TRP A 86 -24.87 6.02 7.42
N PRO A 87 -25.73 5.65 6.46
CA PRO A 87 -26.94 6.41 6.17
C PRO A 87 -27.78 6.66 7.44
N ASP A 88 -28.29 7.87 7.60
CA ASP A 88 -29.18 8.24 8.69
C ASP A 88 -30.59 7.66 8.45
N PRO A 89 -31.08 6.70 9.27
CA PRO A 89 -32.38 6.09 9.07
C PRO A 89 -33.55 7.07 9.26
N ASP A 90 -33.33 8.22 9.90
CA ASP A 90 -34.36 9.24 10.13
C ASP A 90 -34.50 10.21 8.95
N LYS A 91 -33.73 10.02 7.88
CA LYS A 91 -33.68 10.88 6.69
C LYS A 91 -34.12 10.11 5.46
N ALA A 92 -34.96 10.73 4.63
CA ALA A 92 -35.53 10.08 3.44
C ALA A 92 -34.46 9.65 2.42
N ASP A 93 -33.36 10.40 2.33
CA ASP A 93 -32.21 10.13 1.46
C ASP A 93 -31.02 9.53 2.21
N GLY A 94 -31.14 9.31 3.53
CA GLY A 94 -30.07 8.81 4.37
C GLY A 94 -28.93 9.80 4.65
N LEU A 95 -29.10 11.09 4.31
CA LEU A 95 -28.04 12.11 4.43
C LEU A 95 -28.37 13.18 5.50
N PRO A 96 -27.33 13.79 6.12
CA PRO A 96 -25.93 13.38 6.09
C PRO A 96 -25.71 12.04 6.81
N TYR A 97 -24.65 11.31 6.46
CA TYR A 97 -24.33 10.08 7.18
C TYR A 97 -24.06 10.36 8.68
N ILE A 98 -24.38 9.38 9.52
CA ILE A 98 -24.13 9.39 10.96
C ILE A 98 -23.02 8.42 11.35
N ARG A 99 -22.27 8.75 12.40
CA ARG A 99 -21.16 7.91 12.87
C ARG A 99 -21.66 6.83 13.83
N LYS A 100 -21.36 5.57 13.53
CA LYS A 100 -21.52 4.41 14.43
C LYS A 100 -20.15 3.82 14.72
N ASP A 101 -19.53 4.25 15.81
CA ASP A 101 -18.14 3.92 16.09
C ASP A 101 -17.92 2.42 16.29
N GLY A 102 -16.87 1.87 15.68
CA GLY A 102 -16.58 0.44 15.68
C GLY A 102 -17.47 -0.41 14.76
N GLU A 103 -18.57 0.14 14.23
CA GLU A 103 -19.47 -0.56 13.31
C GLU A 103 -19.12 -0.23 11.87
N ARG A 104 -18.51 -1.18 11.15
CA ARG A 104 -18.04 -0.95 9.78
C ARG A 104 -19.19 -1.03 8.77
N ASN A 105 -19.43 0.07 8.05
CA ASN A 105 -20.35 0.12 6.92
C ASN A 105 -19.79 -0.70 5.73
N PRO A 106 -20.51 -1.71 5.20
CA PRO A 106 -20.06 -2.50 4.05
C PRO A 106 -19.92 -1.69 2.75
N GLU A 107 -20.48 -0.49 2.63
CA GLU A 107 -20.31 0.37 1.46
C GLU A 107 -18.86 0.74 1.16
N VAL A 108 -17.96 0.69 2.15
CA VAL A 108 -16.52 0.82 1.93
C VAL A 108 -15.98 -0.18 0.89
N GLN A 109 -16.65 -1.34 0.72
CA GLN A 109 -16.26 -2.36 -0.25
C GLN A 109 -16.53 -1.94 -1.70
N LYS A 110 -17.31 -0.89 -1.92
CA LYS A 110 -17.62 -0.34 -3.24
C LYS A 110 -16.66 0.78 -3.65
N THR A 111 -15.67 1.10 -2.81
CA THR A 111 -14.69 2.18 -3.02
C THR A 111 -13.34 1.62 -3.46
N ASP A 112 -12.31 2.46 -3.57
CA ASP A 112 -10.96 2.01 -3.93
C ASP A 112 -10.23 1.30 -2.78
N ARG A 113 -10.77 1.38 -1.55
CA ARG A 113 -10.12 0.86 -0.35
C ARG A 113 -9.77 -0.64 -0.39
N PRO A 114 -10.65 -1.55 -0.87
CA PRO A 114 -10.31 -2.96 -1.03
C PRO A 114 -9.28 -3.16 -2.12
N LEU A 115 -9.36 -2.40 -3.22
CA LEU A 115 -8.44 -2.49 -4.35
C LEU A 115 -7.00 -2.13 -3.90
N LEU A 116 -6.85 -1.03 -3.17
CA LEU A 116 -5.57 -0.64 -2.56
C LEU A 116 -5.07 -1.69 -1.57
N ALA A 117 -5.96 -2.27 -0.76
CA ALA A 117 -5.58 -3.34 0.18
C ALA A 117 -5.00 -4.55 -0.54
N THR A 118 -5.64 -5.00 -1.62
CA THR A 118 -5.20 -6.13 -2.43
C THR A 118 -3.84 -5.83 -3.06
N MET A 119 -3.68 -4.67 -3.71
CA MET A 119 -2.41 -4.26 -4.32
C MET A 119 -1.27 -4.31 -3.30
N ILE A 120 -1.46 -3.70 -2.12
CA ILE A 120 -0.47 -3.71 -1.05
C ILE A 120 -0.13 -5.14 -0.62
N SER A 121 -1.14 -5.97 -0.37
CA SER A 121 -0.92 -7.34 0.11
C SER A 121 -0.22 -8.23 -0.92
N SER A 122 -0.54 -8.07 -2.21
CA SER A 122 0.08 -8.83 -3.30
C SER A 122 1.54 -8.39 -3.51
N VAL A 123 1.81 -7.08 -3.57
CA VAL A 123 3.18 -6.56 -3.67
C VAL A 123 4.01 -6.96 -2.46
N ARG A 124 3.45 -6.93 -1.25
CA ARG A 124 4.13 -7.43 -0.04
C ARG A 124 4.49 -8.91 -0.19
N ALA A 125 3.54 -9.77 -0.54
CA ALA A 125 3.78 -11.21 -0.65
C ALA A 125 4.85 -11.51 -1.71
N LEU A 126 4.75 -10.90 -2.88
CA LEU A 126 5.67 -11.11 -4.00
C LEU A 126 7.07 -10.54 -3.71
N GLY A 127 7.17 -9.29 -3.24
CA GLY A 127 8.45 -8.66 -2.97
C GLY A 127 9.22 -9.33 -1.83
N PHE A 128 8.53 -9.72 -0.75
CA PHE A 128 9.16 -10.53 0.31
C PHE A 128 9.46 -11.95 -0.18
N GLY A 129 8.58 -12.56 -0.98
CA GLY A 129 8.81 -13.86 -1.61
C GLY A 129 10.11 -13.85 -2.41
N PHE A 130 10.30 -12.86 -3.29
CA PHE A 130 11.56 -12.63 -4.01
C PHE A 130 12.71 -12.38 -3.03
N GLY A 131 12.50 -11.52 -2.05
CA GLY A 131 13.48 -11.18 -1.02
C GLY A 131 13.98 -12.37 -0.21
N PHE A 132 13.29 -13.50 -0.14
CA PHE A 132 13.78 -14.70 0.56
C PHE A 132 14.16 -15.86 -0.36
N THR A 133 13.56 -15.95 -1.55
CA THR A 133 13.73 -17.10 -2.46
C THR A 133 14.53 -16.78 -3.71
N GLN A 134 14.68 -15.49 -4.05
CA GLN A 134 15.29 -15.00 -5.29
C GLN A 134 14.60 -15.51 -6.56
N ARG A 135 13.30 -15.86 -6.46
CA ARG A 135 12.45 -16.24 -7.59
C ARG A 135 12.04 -15.01 -8.40
N GLU A 136 12.60 -14.86 -9.59
CA GLU A 136 12.39 -13.70 -10.46
C GLU A 136 10.96 -13.51 -10.96
N ASP A 137 10.16 -14.57 -11.03
CA ASP A 137 8.74 -14.47 -11.37
C ASP A 137 7.95 -13.66 -10.34
N TYR A 138 8.30 -13.78 -9.05
CA TYR A 138 7.72 -12.92 -8.01
C TYR A 138 8.10 -11.44 -8.22
N ALA A 139 9.38 -11.17 -8.52
CA ALA A 139 9.84 -9.80 -8.73
C ALA A 139 9.21 -9.16 -9.98
N SER A 140 9.17 -9.91 -11.07
CA SER A 140 8.52 -9.53 -12.32
C SER A 140 7.06 -9.14 -12.11
N HIS A 141 6.31 -9.96 -11.35
CA HIS A 141 4.90 -9.70 -11.11
C HIS A 141 4.67 -8.54 -10.14
N ALA A 142 5.49 -8.41 -9.08
CA ALA A 142 5.44 -7.26 -8.19
C ALA A 142 5.70 -5.94 -8.95
N ALA A 143 6.70 -5.94 -9.83
CA ALA A 143 7.02 -4.79 -10.69
C ALA A 143 5.85 -4.41 -11.60
N LEU A 144 5.18 -5.39 -12.20
CA LEU A 144 3.96 -5.16 -13.00
C LEU A 144 2.85 -4.48 -12.18
N LEU A 145 2.56 -4.97 -10.98
CA LEU A 145 1.54 -4.38 -10.11
C LEU A 145 1.90 -2.95 -9.69
N LEU A 146 3.16 -2.71 -9.33
CA LEU A 146 3.65 -1.39 -8.94
C LEU A 146 3.60 -0.38 -10.10
N ARG A 147 4.03 -0.78 -11.30
CA ARG A 147 3.94 0.07 -12.51
C ARG A 147 2.50 0.45 -12.81
N THR A 148 1.60 -0.53 -12.77
CA THR A 148 0.17 -0.31 -13.03
C THR A 148 -0.44 0.64 -11.99
N TRP A 149 -0.07 0.53 -10.73
CA TRP A 149 -0.66 1.35 -9.68
C TRP A 149 -0.06 2.75 -9.57
N PHE A 150 1.25 2.92 -9.80
CA PHE A 150 1.95 4.16 -9.48
C PHE A 150 2.55 4.90 -10.68
N LEU A 151 2.93 4.19 -11.76
CA LEU A 151 3.83 4.75 -12.78
C LEU A 151 3.14 4.96 -14.12
N ASP A 152 2.41 3.96 -14.63
CA ASP A 152 1.77 4.04 -15.94
C ASP A 152 0.66 5.10 -15.94
N HIS A 153 0.85 6.14 -16.75
CA HIS A 153 -0.07 7.27 -16.88
C HIS A 153 -1.51 6.87 -17.22
N LYS A 154 -1.75 5.72 -17.85
CA LYS A 154 -3.10 5.25 -18.20
C LYS A 154 -3.83 4.62 -17.01
N THR A 155 -3.11 4.19 -15.97
CA THR A 155 -3.64 3.32 -14.92
C THR A 155 -3.32 3.80 -13.50
N ARG A 156 -2.33 4.68 -13.34
CA ARG A 156 -1.80 5.08 -12.03
C ARG A 156 -2.81 5.81 -11.14
N MET A 157 -2.64 5.69 -9.84
CA MET A 157 -3.28 6.57 -8.86
C MET A 157 -2.55 7.92 -8.82
N ASN A 158 -3.31 9.03 -8.81
CA ASN A 158 -2.72 10.35 -8.55
C ASN A 158 -2.12 10.37 -7.11
N PRO A 159 -0.96 11.03 -6.89
CA PRO A 159 -0.24 10.97 -5.62
C PRO A 159 -0.86 11.89 -4.55
N ASN A 160 -2.16 11.77 -4.31
CA ASN A 160 -2.92 12.52 -3.32
C ASN A 160 -4.06 11.66 -2.75
N LEU A 161 -4.61 12.09 -1.61
CA LEU A 161 -5.75 11.45 -0.92
C LEU A 161 -6.85 12.47 -0.65
N LEU A 162 -7.06 13.41 -1.56
CA LEU A 162 -8.03 14.50 -1.38
C LEU A 162 -9.45 13.98 -1.14
N PHE A 163 -9.78 12.80 -1.68
CA PHE A 163 -11.08 12.13 -1.53
C PHE A 163 -11.02 10.88 -0.63
N GLY A 164 -9.97 10.78 0.20
CA GLY A 164 -9.83 9.72 1.18
C GLY A 164 -10.80 9.88 2.35
N GLN A 165 -11.54 8.82 2.67
CA GLN A 165 -12.55 8.76 3.73
C GLN A 165 -13.55 9.90 3.73
N ALA A 166 -14.12 10.19 2.56
CA ALA A 166 -15.31 11.01 2.41
C ALA A 166 -16.42 10.60 3.40
N ILE A 167 -17.28 11.56 3.72
CA ILE A 167 -18.49 11.32 4.50
C ILE A 167 -19.65 11.89 3.68
N PRO A 168 -20.52 11.04 3.11
CA PRO A 168 -21.65 11.49 2.31
C PRO A 168 -22.53 12.50 3.06
N GLY A 169 -22.80 13.63 2.40
CA GLY A 169 -23.54 14.77 2.98
C GLY A 169 -22.74 15.67 3.92
N ILE A 170 -21.44 15.42 4.15
CA ILE A 170 -20.60 16.21 5.06
C ILE A 170 -19.31 16.71 4.39
N CYS A 171 -18.50 15.82 3.82
CA CYS A 171 -17.23 16.21 3.18
C CYS A 171 -16.79 15.20 2.11
N GLU A 172 -16.07 15.69 1.10
CA GLU A 172 -15.61 14.87 -0.03
C GLU A 172 -14.34 14.07 0.29
N GLY A 173 -13.63 14.44 1.35
CA GLY A 173 -12.47 13.72 1.88
C GLY A 173 -11.90 14.44 3.10
N ARG A 174 -10.98 13.80 3.81
CA ARG A 174 -10.42 14.32 5.06
C ARG A 174 -9.08 13.69 5.41
N GLY A 175 -8.28 14.37 6.24
CA GLY A 175 -6.95 13.92 6.63
C GLY A 175 -6.89 12.51 7.27
N ILE A 176 -8.00 12.02 7.83
CA ILE A 176 -8.08 10.65 8.37
C ILE A 176 -7.84 9.59 7.28
N GLY A 177 -8.13 9.90 6.00
CA GLY A 177 -7.83 9.02 4.87
C GLY A 177 -6.35 8.62 4.74
N LEU A 178 -5.41 9.38 5.33
CA LEU A 178 -3.99 9.02 5.38
C LEU A 178 -3.73 7.66 6.03
N ILE A 179 -4.57 7.21 6.97
CA ILE A 179 -4.37 5.91 7.62
C ILE A 179 -4.46 4.74 6.63
N GLU A 180 -5.16 4.91 5.50
CA GLU A 180 -5.38 3.86 4.51
C GLU A 180 -4.12 3.53 3.71
N THR A 181 -3.19 4.48 3.60
CA THR A 181 -1.90 4.30 2.93
C THR A 181 -0.75 4.02 3.90
N ALA A 182 -1.00 3.90 5.20
CA ALA A 182 0.04 3.59 6.19
C ALA A 182 0.77 2.26 5.90
N ALA A 183 0.10 1.32 5.23
CA ALA A 183 0.69 0.05 4.81
C ALA A 183 1.64 0.20 3.60
N LEU A 184 1.59 1.30 2.83
CA LEU A 184 2.61 1.57 1.81
C LEU A 184 4.00 1.69 2.45
N ALA A 185 4.10 2.42 3.57
CA ALA A 185 5.35 2.58 4.28
C ALA A 185 5.83 1.28 4.95
N ARG A 186 4.90 0.50 5.54
CA ARG A 186 5.23 -0.71 6.29
C ARG A 186 5.49 -1.94 5.43
N ASP A 187 4.80 -2.06 4.30
CA ASP A 187 4.76 -3.30 3.52
C ASP A 187 5.34 -3.10 2.11
N VAL A 188 4.94 -2.03 1.41
CA VAL A 188 5.36 -1.79 0.02
C VAL A 188 6.79 -1.30 -0.06
N LEU A 189 7.21 -0.32 0.76
CA LEU A 189 8.60 0.17 0.72
C LEU A 189 9.64 -0.95 1.01
N PRO A 190 9.46 -1.82 2.03
CA PRO A 190 10.30 -3.00 2.20
C PRO A 190 10.29 -3.97 1.01
N ALA A 191 9.12 -4.21 0.42
CA ALA A 191 9.02 -5.06 -0.77
C ALA A 191 9.83 -4.47 -1.93
N VAL A 192 9.69 -3.18 -2.20
CA VAL A 192 10.46 -2.45 -3.24
C VAL A 192 11.96 -2.53 -2.97
N ARG A 193 12.41 -2.48 -1.71
CA ARG A 193 13.83 -2.70 -1.40
C ARG A 193 14.33 -4.04 -1.89
N PHE A 194 13.58 -5.12 -1.68
CA PHE A 194 14.01 -6.41 -2.20
C PHE A 194 14.06 -6.40 -3.72
N LEU A 195 13.07 -5.78 -4.37
CA LEU A 195 13.01 -5.71 -5.82
C LEU A 195 14.21 -5.00 -6.45
N THR A 196 14.91 -4.09 -5.76
CA THR A 196 16.10 -3.45 -6.33
C THR A 196 17.25 -4.42 -6.63
N ASP A 197 17.19 -5.65 -6.12
CA ASP A 197 18.16 -6.70 -6.43
C ASP A 197 17.75 -7.52 -7.68
N SER A 198 16.59 -7.25 -8.29
CA SER A 198 16.06 -7.93 -9.48
C SER A 198 16.24 -7.09 -10.75
N ASP A 199 16.54 -7.74 -11.87
CA ASP A 199 16.55 -7.11 -13.20
C ASP A 199 15.16 -6.60 -13.63
N SER A 200 14.09 -7.11 -12.99
CA SER A 200 12.70 -6.76 -13.31
C SER A 200 12.27 -5.42 -12.74
N TRP A 201 13.02 -4.84 -11.80
CA TRP A 201 12.77 -3.52 -11.20
C TRP A 201 13.94 -2.59 -11.49
N THR A 202 13.76 -1.71 -12.48
CA THR A 202 14.84 -0.95 -13.09
C THR A 202 15.13 0.35 -12.35
N ALA A 203 16.24 1.00 -12.70
CA ALA A 203 16.55 2.34 -12.21
C ALA A 203 15.50 3.39 -12.62
N GLU A 204 14.81 3.20 -13.76
CA GLU A 204 13.70 4.07 -14.18
C GLU A 204 12.48 3.88 -13.25
N ASP A 205 12.16 2.64 -12.88
CA ASP A 205 11.08 2.36 -11.92
C ASP A 205 11.37 2.94 -10.53
N VAL A 206 12.65 2.97 -10.12
CA VAL A 206 13.09 3.62 -8.86
C VAL A 206 12.98 5.15 -8.94
N ALA A 207 13.24 5.74 -10.11
CA ALA A 207 13.18 7.19 -10.31
C ALA A 207 11.74 7.71 -10.33
N GLY A 208 10.79 6.90 -10.84
CA GLY A 208 9.36 7.20 -10.90
C GLY A 208 8.94 7.99 -12.13
#